data_AF-E9EAA8-F1
#
_entry.id   AF-E9EAA8-F1
#
_cell.length_a   1.000
_cell.length_b   1.000
_cell.length_c   1.000
_cell.angle_alpha   90.00
_cell.angle_beta   90.00
_cell.angle_gamma   90.00
#
_symmetry.space_group_name_H-M   'P 1'
#
loop_
_entity.id
_entity.type
_entity.pdbx_description
1 polymer ?
#
loop_
_entity_poly.entity_id
_entity_poly.type
_entity_poly.pdbx_seq_one_letter_code
_entity_poly.pdbx_strand_id
1 'polypeptide(L)'
;MSSNTASTSQETQSQDKPQLDVCLVWSGRGKWAFGLGAQGSCTHPDEETAAFVVYGPAFTPGKVDEEYPLRVTENCPNRPEPRVYAKICNIDADKRNDFKTTILAFHPNVESFRVEANKSPLVFMVHAWDYVYRQGVLDKSQYNDGREAFCTCVSETAEAHNARSLARENGGTIRRRGRSPQRWREESRRIYP
;
A
#
# COMPACT_ATOMS: atom_id res chain seq x y z
N MET A 1 52.20 -11.65 37.42
CA MET A 1 50.89 -11.00 37.63
C MET A 1 50.10 -11.12 36.35
N SER A 2 48.88 -11.67 36.46
CA SER A 2 47.77 -11.74 35.50
C SER A 2 47.49 -10.36 34.85
N SER A 3 46.81 -10.16 33.72
CA SER A 3 45.96 -10.98 32.84
C SER A 3 45.63 -10.11 31.61
N ASN A 4 45.34 -10.74 30.48
CA ASN A 4 44.81 -10.12 29.26
C ASN A 4 43.58 -9.23 29.52
N THR A 5 43.38 -8.21 28.68
CA THR A 5 42.05 -7.96 28.10
C THR A 5 42.18 -7.18 26.80
N ALA A 6 41.95 -7.90 25.70
CA ALA A 6 41.59 -7.33 24.42
C ALA A 6 40.30 -6.52 24.59
N SER A 7 40.32 -5.25 24.18
CA SER A 7 39.12 -4.44 24.03
C SER A 7 38.60 -4.66 22.61
N THR A 8 37.81 -5.71 22.45
CA THR A 8 36.98 -5.90 21.26
C THR A 8 35.80 -4.94 21.39
N SER A 9 35.85 -3.83 20.66
CA SER A 9 34.68 -2.99 20.42
C SER A 9 33.62 -3.84 19.74
N GLN A 10 32.60 -4.22 20.50
CA GLN A 10 31.37 -4.76 19.94
C GLN A 10 30.65 -3.63 19.21
N GLU A 11 30.90 -3.52 17.91
CA GLU A 11 29.89 -3.01 16.99
C GLU A 11 28.65 -3.87 17.20
N THR A 12 27.66 -3.31 17.90
CA THR A 12 26.32 -3.87 17.89
C THR A 12 25.83 -3.69 16.46
N GLN A 13 26.05 -4.73 15.64
CA GLN A 13 25.37 -4.89 14.37
C GLN A 13 23.88 -4.85 14.68
N SER A 14 23.26 -3.70 14.42
CA SER A 14 21.82 -3.61 14.27
C SER A 14 21.49 -4.61 13.17
N GLN A 15 21.00 -5.79 13.54
CA GLN A 15 20.50 -6.74 12.55
C GLN A 15 19.42 -6.02 11.77
N ASP A 16 19.66 -5.78 10.47
CA ASP A 16 18.66 -5.21 9.58
C ASP A 16 17.42 -6.09 9.66
N LYS A 17 16.39 -5.59 10.36
CA LYS A 17 15.13 -6.29 10.47
C LYS A 17 14.58 -6.50 9.06
N PRO A 18 14.01 -7.68 8.76
CA PRO A 18 13.36 -7.90 7.48
C PRO A 18 12.35 -6.78 7.19
N GLN A 19 12.41 -6.21 5.99
CA GLN A 19 11.56 -5.09 5.58
C GLN A 19 10.48 -5.55 4.61
N LEU A 20 9.36 -4.84 4.63
CA LEU A 20 8.27 -4.95 3.66
C LEU A 20 8.21 -3.68 2.83
N ASP A 21 7.89 -3.82 1.55
CA ASP A 21 7.62 -2.68 0.68
C ASP A 21 6.15 -2.28 0.82
N VAL A 22 5.91 -0.97 1.01
CA VAL A 22 4.59 -0.35 0.92
C VAL A 22 4.48 0.37 -0.42
N CYS A 23 3.47 0.02 -1.21
CA CYS A 23 3.24 0.61 -2.52
C CYS A 23 1.94 1.44 -2.56
N LEU A 24 1.96 2.55 -3.29
CA LEU A 24 0.75 3.17 -3.82
C LEU A 24 0.34 2.42 -5.07
N VAL A 25 -0.89 1.91 -5.09
CA VAL A 25 -1.44 1.13 -6.19
C VAL A 25 -2.52 1.93 -6.88
N TRP A 26 -2.42 2.08 -8.20
CA TRP A 26 -3.41 2.77 -9.03
C TRP A 26 -3.99 1.83 -10.08
N SER A 27 -5.32 1.71 -10.10
CA SER A 27 -6.06 0.87 -11.07
C SER A 27 -6.75 1.67 -12.19
N GLY A 28 -6.68 3.01 -12.14
CA GLY A 28 -7.33 3.90 -13.10
C GLY A 28 -8.64 4.53 -12.60
N ARG A 29 -8.99 5.68 -13.17
CA ARG A 29 -10.23 6.44 -12.86
C ARG A 29 -10.35 6.76 -11.37
N GLY A 30 -9.33 7.38 -10.78
CA GLY A 30 -9.33 7.72 -9.35
C GLY A 30 -9.27 6.54 -8.38
N LYS A 31 -9.05 5.30 -8.84
CA LYS A 31 -9.04 4.11 -7.95
C LYS A 31 -7.65 3.86 -7.40
N TRP A 32 -7.50 4.09 -6.10
CA TRP A 32 -6.26 4.00 -5.33
C TRP A 32 -6.35 2.95 -4.22
N ALA A 33 -5.21 2.36 -3.88
CA ALA A 33 -5.05 1.39 -2.80
C ALA A 33 -3.61 1.38 -2.28
N PHE A 34 -3.38 0.76 -1.12
CA PHE A 34 -2.06 0.40 -0.62
C PHE A 34 -1.74 -1.05 -0.95
N GLY A 35 -0.53 -1.30 -1.39
CA GLY A 35 0.05 -2.63 -1.50
C GLY A 35 1.07 -2.87 -0.40
N LEU A 36 1.13 -4.08 0.13
CA LEU A 36 2.12 -4.51 1.11
C LEU A 36 2.69 -5.86 0.69
N GLY A 37 4.00 -5.97 0.55
CA GLY A 37 4.65 -7.24 0.20
C GLY A 37 6.11 -7.28 0.65
N ALA A 38 6.79 -8.37 0.33
CA ALA A 38 8.23 -8.49 0.55
C ALA A 38 9.01 -7.39 -0.20
N GLN A 39 10.29 -7.20 0.12
CA GLN A 39 11.14 -6.28 -0.64
C GLN A 39 11.17 -6.65 -2.13
N GLY A 40 11.01 -5.67 -3.00
CA GLY A 40 10.90 -5.85 -4.46
C GLY A 40 9.45 -5.99 -4.97
N SER A 41 8.46 -6.11 -4.08
CA SER A 41 7.07 -6.38 -4.50
C SER A 41 6.41 -5.25 -5.27
N CYS A 42 6.84 -4.00 -5.10
CA CYS A 42 6.33 -2.89 -5.92
C CYS A 42 6.80 -2.99 -7.38
N THR A 43 7.93 -3.67 -7.62
CA THR A 43 8.52 -3.87 -8.95
C THR A 43 8.08 -5.19 -9.57
N HIS A 44 7.95 -6.24 -8.75
CA HIS A 44 7.56 -7.58 -9.21
C HIS A 44 6.33 -8.12 -8.47
N PRO A 45 5.17 -7.45 -8.57
CA PRO A 45 3.96 -7.80 -7.81
C PRO A 45 3.32 -9.15 -8.21
N ASP A 46 3.75 -9.77 -9.30
CA ASP A 46 3.23 -11.07 -9.80
C ASP A 46 4.14 -12.25 -9.47
N GLU A 47 5.31 -12.02 -8.89
CA GLU A 47 6.16 -13.13 -8.47
C GLU A 47 5.50 -13.84 -7.28
N GLU A 48 5.32 -15.17 -7.38
CA GLU A 48 4.64 -15.99 -6.37
C GLU A 48 5.24 -15.82 -4.96
N THR A 49 6.49 -15.36 -4.88
CA THR A 49 7.25 -15.09 -3.65
C THR A 49 6.91 -13.74 -3.00
N ALA A 50 6.23 -12.82 -3.69
CA ALA A 50 6.03 -11.44 -3.22
C ALA A 50 5.02 -11.32 -2.06
N ALA A 51 4.18 -12.35 -1.83
CA ALA A 51 3.12 -12.37 -0.80
C ALA A 51 2.39 -11.01 -0.68
N PHE A 52 1.96 -10.50 -1.84
CA PHE A 52 1.51 -9.12 -2.01
C PHE A 52 0.03 -8.98 -1.68
N VAL A 53 -0.28 -8.12 -0.72
CA VAL A 53 -1.63 -7.86 -0.23
C VAL A 53 -2.03 -6.43 -0.55
N VAL A 54 -3.26 -6.22 -1.01
CA VAL A 54 -3.73 -4.89 -1.40
C VAL A 54 -4.92 -4.46 -0.54
N TYR A 55 -4.76 -3.32 0.13
CA TYR A 55 -5.74 -2.67 1.00
C TYR A 55 -6.30 -1.43 0.30
N GLY A 56 -7.62 -1.37 0.09
CA GLY A 56 -8.24 -0.21 -0.53
C GLY A 56 -9.75 -0.24 -0.40
N PRO A 57 -10.46 0.73 -0.98
CA PRO A 57 -11.90 0.83 -0.87
C PRO A 57 -12.58 -0.47 -1.34
N ALA A 58 -13.71 -0.81 -0.72
CA ALA A 58 -14.54 -1.90 -1.18
C ALA A 58 -15.20 -1.56 -2.53
N PHE A 59 -15.09 -2.50 -3.49
CA PHE A 59 -15.70 -2.37 -4.82
C PHE A 59 -16.93 -3.29 -4.92
N THR A 60 -18.08 -2.72 -5.25
CA THR A 60 -19.32 -3.48 -5.54
C THR A 60 -19.56 -3.51 -7.05
N PRO A 61 -19.71 -4.69 -7.68
CA PRO A 61 -20.01 -4.80 -9.10
C PRO A 61 -21.31 -4.06 -9.46
N GLY A 62 -21.31 -3.34 -10.59
CA GLY A 62 -22.51 -2.71 -11.13
C GLY A 62 -23.01 -1.46 -10.41
N LYS A 63 -22.41 -1.04 -9.29
CA LYS A 63 -22.67 0.26 -8.69
C LYS A 63 -21.69 1.29 -9.24
N VAL A 64 -22.22 2.28 -9.95
CA VAL A 64 -21.46 3.42 -10.47
C VAL A 64 -21.34 4.45 -9.32
N ASP A 65 -20.11 4.57 -8.82
CA ASP A 65 -19.44 5.71 -8.21
C ASP A 65 -20.07 6.58 -7.09
N GLU A 66 -21.37 6.51 -6.76
CA GLU A 66 -21.96 7.47 -5.79
C GLU A 66 -22.04 6.96 -4.34
N GLU A 67 -21.99 5.65 -4.12
CA GLU A 67 -22.02 5.03 -2.79
C GLU A 67 -20.95 3.94 -2.69
N TYR A 68 -19.67 4.30 -2.87
CA TYR A 68 -18.60 3.42 -2.40
C TYR A 68 -18.84 3.18 -0.91
N PRO A 69 -18.98 1.92 -0.44
CA PRO A 69 -18.87 1.66 0.98
C PRO A 69 -17.45 2.05 1.37
N LEU A 70 -17.34 3.20 2.02
CA LEU A 70 -16.10 3.83 2.43
C LEU A 70 -15.51 3.01 3.58
N ARG A 71 -15.04 1.79 3.29
CA ARG A 71 -14.27 0.98 4.22
C ARG A 71 -13.12 0.36 3.45
N VAL A 72 -12.01 0.16 4.13
CA VAL A 72 -10.89 -0.57 3.55
C VAL A 72 -11.19 -2.06 3.57
N THR A 73 -10.88 -2.73 2.48
CA THR A 73 -10.92 -4.19 2.36
C THR A 73 -9.60 -4.72 1.83
N GLU A 74 -9.20 -5.85 2.39
CA GLU A 74 -8.08 -6.66 1.92
C GLU A 74 -8.51 -7.41 0.64
N ASN A 75 -7.68 -7.36 -0.40
CA ASN A 75 -7.81 -8.15 -1.63
C ASN A 75 -9.24 -8.21 -2.19
N CYS A 76 -9.90 -7.05 -2.30
CA CYS A 76 -11.28 -6.97 -2.77
C CYS A 76 -11.44 -7.72 -4.12
N PRO A 77 -12.30 -8.75 -4.21
CA PRO A 77 -12.39 -9.63 -5.39
C PRO A 77 -12.74 -8.90 -6.69
N ASN A 78 -13.47 -7.79 -6.57
CA ASN A 78 -13.95 -6.99 -7.70
C ASN A 78 -13.09 -5.75 -7.96
N ARG A 79 -11.89 -5.68 -7.36
CA ARG A 79 -10.96 -4.58 -7.60
C ARG A 79 -10.50 -4.61 -9.05
N PRO A 80 -10.56 -3.47 -9.78
CA PRO A 80 -9.98 -3.40 -11.10
C PRO A 80 -8.48 -3.68 -11.07
N GLU A 81 -7.98 -4.35 -12.09
CA GLU A 81 -6.56 -4.69 -12.20
C GLU A 81 -5.67 -3.46 -12.00
N PRO A 82 -4.69 -3.53 -11.08
CA PRO A 82 -3.69 -2.48 -10.93
C PRO A 82 -2.92 -2.22 -12.22
N ARG A 83 -2.67 -0.93 -12.50
CA ARG A 83 -1.91 -0.45 -13.64
C ARG A 83 -0.55 0.09 -13.24
N VAL A 84 -0.45 0.62 -12.03
CA VAL A 84 0.79 1.18 -11.49
C VAL A 84 0.94 0.74 -10.04
N TYR A 85 2.17 0.39 -9.71
CA TYR A 85 2.65 0.16 -8.36
C TYR A 85 3.82 1.12 -8.17
N ALA A 86 3.71 2.04 -7.23
CA ALA A 86 4.79 2.96 -6.90
C ALA A 86 5.20 2.72 -5.46
N LYS A 87 6.46 2.43 -5.20
CA LYS A 87 6.94 2.31 -3.82
C LYS A 87 6.82 3.66 -3.12
N ILE A 88 6.35 3.62 -1.88
CA ILE A 88 6.25 4.80 -1.03
C ILE A 88 7.33 4.72 0.03
N CYS A 89 7.37 3.63 0.80
CA CYS A 89 8.30 3.45 1.90
C CYS A 89 8.53 1.96 2.19
N ASN A 90 9.35 1.70 3.20
CA ASN A 90 9.52 0.39 3.82
C ASN A 90 8.99 0.42 5.24
N ILE A 91 8.49 -0.73 5.73
CA ILE A 91 8.19 -0.95 7.14
C ILE A 91 8.85 -2.26 7.61
N ASP A 92 9.19 -2.33 8.89
CA ASP A 92 9.64 -3.59 9.51
C ASP A 92 8.58 -4.69 9.33
N ALA A 93 9.01 -5.92 9.08
CA ALA A 93 8.11 -7.04 8.83
C ALA A 93 7.26 -7.43 10.06
N ASP A 94 7.73 -7.14 11.27
CA ASP A 94 6.96 -7.32 12.51
C ASP A 94 5.73 -6.40 12.58
N LYS A 95 5.77 -5.23 11.92
CA LYS A 95 4.64 -4.29 11.81
C LYS A 95 3.55 -4.73 10.83
N ARG A 96 3.70 -5.85 10.11
CA ARG A 96 2.70 -6.34 9.12
C ARG A 96 1.30 -6.45 9.72
N ASN A 97 1.17 -7.09 10.87
CA ASN A 97 -0.12 -7.35 11.49
C ASN A 97 -0.74 -6.06 12.06
N ASP A 98 0.09 -5.17 12.60
CA ASP A 98 -0.35 -3.87 13.11
C ASP A 98 -0.85 -2.99 11.97
N PHE A 99 -0.12 -2.97 10.84
CA PHE A 99 -0.56 -2.30 9.62
C PHE A 99 -1.89 -2.85 9.12
N LYS A 100 -2.00 -4.17 8.96
CA LYS A 100 -3.23 -4.85 8.51
C LYS A 100 -4.43 -4.51 9.40
N THR A 101 -4.26 -4.66 10.72
CA THR A 101 -5.35 -4.45 11.69
C THR A 101 -5.79 -2.99 11.68
N THR A 102 -4.83 -2.08 11.66
CA THR A 102 -5.09 -0.63 11.69
C THR A 102 -5.75 -0.13 10.41
N ILE A 103 -5.22 -0.51 9.25
CA ILE A 103 -5.76 -0.04 7.96
C ILE A 103 -7.18 -0.58 7.72
N LEU A 104 -7.49 -1.81 8.17
CA LEU A 104 -8.83 -2.39 8.07
C LEU A 104 -9.82 -1.79 9.08
N ALA A 105 -9.33 -1.29 10.21
CA ALA A 105 -10.15 -0.58 11.20
C ALA A 105 -10.50 0.86 10.76
N PHE A 106 -9.82 1.40 9.75
CA PHE A 106 -10.14 2.73 9.24
C PHE A 106 -11.57 2.78 8.67
N HIS A 107 -12.39 3.63 9.28
CA HIS A 107 -13.74 3.95 8.82
C HIS A 107 -13.91 5.48 8.78
N PRO A 108 -14.50 6.03 7.72
CA PRO A 108 -14.70 7.46 7.46
C PRO A 108 -15.80 8.08 8.32
N ASN A 109 -16.27 7.44 9.39
CA ASN A 109 -17.34 8.00 10.24
C ASN A 109 -16.88 9.28 10.99
N VAL A 110 -15.69 9.77 10.66
CA VAL A 110 -15.15 11.08 10.97
C VAL A 110 -15.81 12.13 10.07
N GLU A 111 -16.21 13.25 10.67
CA GLU A 111 -16.98 14.37 10.10
C GLU A 111 -16.49 14.88 8.72
N SER A 112 -15.21 14.67 8.39
CA SER A 112 -14.52 15.08 7.17
C SER A 112 -15.07 14.51 5.85
N PHE A 113 -15.74 13.35 5.86
CA PHE A 113 -16.30 12.73 4.64
C PHE A 113 -17.76 13.13 4.33
N ARG A 114 -18.34 14.05 5.11
CA ARG A 114 -19.70 14.58 4.88
C ARG A 114 -19.78 15.59 3.74
N VAL A 115 -18.64 16.16 3.32
CA VAL A 115 -18.56 17.14 2.23
C VAL A 115 -18.22 16.42 0.93
N GLU A 116 -19.01 16.66 -0.14
CA GLU A 116 -18.88 16.00 -1.45
C GLU A 116 -17.45 16.08 -2.03
N ALA A 117 -16.78 17.23 -1.85
CA ALA A 117 -15.41 17.46 -2.30
C ALA A 117 -14.36 16.53 -1.66
N ASN A 118 -14.67 15.91 -0.51
CA ASN A 118 -13.77 15.01 0.21
C ASN A 118 -14.05 13.53 -0.07
N LYS A 119 -15.01 13.21 -0.94
CA LYS A 119 -15.40 11.83 -1.26
C LYS A 119 -14.53 11.17 -2.34
N SER A 120 -13.46 11.80 -2.80
CA SER A 120 -12.58 11.15 -3.78
C SER A 120 -11.86 9.94 -3.16
N PRO A 121 -11.65 8.84 -3.91
CA PRO A 121 -10.96 7.69 -3.36
C PRO A 121 -9.52 8.01 -2.96
N LEU A 122 -8.87 8.98 -3.61
CA LEU A 122 -7.54 9.45 -3.21
C LEU A 122 -7.57 10.08 -1.82
N VAL A 123 -8.52 10.99 -1.56
CA VAL A 123 -8.69 11.63 -0.23
C VAL A 123 -9.01 10.58 0.83
N PHE A 124 -9.83 9.58 0.50
CA PHE A 124 -10.08 8.44 1.37
C PHE A 124 -8.79 7.70 1.74
N MET A 125 -7.93 7.40 0.77
CA MET A 125 -6.65 6.75 1.03
C MET A 125 -5.68 7.63 1.83
N VAL A 126 -5.67 8.96 1.61
CA VAL A 126 -4.86 9.90 2.39
C VAL A 126 -5.26 9.87 3.87
N HIS A 127 -6.55 9.88 4.16
CA HIS A 127 -7.04 9.79 5.54
C HIS A 127 -6.77 8.42 6.17
N ALA A 128 -6.85 7.33 5.39
CA ALA A 128 -6.46 6.01 5.85
C ALA A 128 -4.97 5.98 6.24
N TRP A 129 -4.09 6.61 5.46
CA TRP A 129 -2.67 6.76 5.79
C TRP A 129 -2.43 7.54 7.08
N ASP A 130 -3.12 8.68 7.22
CA ASP A 130 -3.05 9.51 8.41
C ASP A 130 -3.53 8.75 9.66
N TYR A 131 -4.57 7.94 9.52
CA TYR A 131 -5.03 7.08 10.61
C TYR A 131 -3.95 6.07 11.03
N VAL A 132 -3.31 5.38 10.09
CA VAL A 132 -2.24 4.41 10.39
C VAL A 132 -1.07 5.08 11.12
N TYR A 133 -0.68 6.29 10.71
CA TYR A 133 0.35 7.07 11.41
C TYR A 133 -0.07 7.45 12.83
N ARG A 134 -1.29 7.95 13.02
CA ARG A 134 -1.81 8.34 14.35
C ARG A 134 -1.90 7.17 15.32
N GLN A 135 -2.05 5.94 14.83
CA GLN A 135 -2.02 4.73 15.65
C GLN A 135 -0.58 4.23 15.95
N GLY A 136 0.46 4.92 15.50
CA GLY A 136 1.86 4.61 15.81
C GLY A 136 2.47 3.47 14.98
N VAL A 137 1.77 2.99 13.95
CA VAL A 137 2.30 1.93 13.08
C VAL A 137 3.43 2.47 12.20
N LEU A 138 3.25 3.68 11.66
CA LEU A 138 4.25 4.36 10.84
C LEU A 138 5.06 5.33 11.68
N ASP A 139 6.35 5.45 11.39
CA ASP A 139 7.13 6.58 11.85
C ASP A 139 6.85 7.84 11.00
N LYS A 140 7.42 8.97 11.42
CA LYS A 140 7.22 10.26 10.76
C LYS A 140 7.80 10.30 9.34
N SER A 141 8.92 9.60 9.09
CA SER A 141 9.55 9.56 7.76
C SER A 141 8.65 8.80 6.80
N GLN A 142 8.24 7.58 7.18
CA GLN A 142 7.32 6.75 6.41
C GLN A 142 6.02 7.51 6.11
N TYR A 143 5.45 8.18 7.13
CA TYR A 143 4.26 8.99 6.94
C TYR A 143 4.47 10.10 5.89
N ASN A 144 5.57 10.84 5.98
CA ASN A 144 5.90 11.93 5.06
C ASN A 144 6.10 11.42 3.62
N ASP A 145 6.77 10.29 3.43
CA ASP A 145 6.95 9.69 2.10
C ASP A 145 5.59 9.39 1.44
N GLY A 146 4.64 8.85 2.22
CA GLY A 146 3.27 8.64 1.75
C GLY A 146 2.54 9.94 1.45
N ARG A 147 2.67 10.95 2.30
CA ARG A 147 2.08 12.27 2.07
C ARG A 147 2.59 12.90 0.77
N GLU A 148 3.90 12.82 0.51
CA GLU A 148 4.50 13.33 -0.72
C GLU A 148 4.00 12.57 -1.96
N ALA A 149 3.99 11.23 -1.90
CA ALA A 149 3.43 10.39 -2.96
C ALA A 149 1.97 10.76 -3.29
N PHE A 150 1.16 11.04 -2.26
CA PHE A 150 -0.21 11.52 -2.45
C PHE A 150 -0.27 12.90 -3.07
N CYS A 151 0.52 13.86 -2.58
CA CYS A 151 0.60 15.23 -3.13
C CYS A 151 0.92 15.22 -4.63
N THR A 152 1.84 14.36 -5.06
CA THR A 152 2.17 14.17 -6.48
C THR A 152 0.96 13.69 -7.29
N CYS A 153 0.05 12.92 -6.69
CA CYS A 153 -1.07 12.28 -7.38
C CYS A 153 -2.40 13.06 -7.36
N VAL A 154 -2.49 14.25 -6.71
CA VAL A 154 -3.77 14.97 -6.45
C VAL A 154 -4.49 15.51 -7.69
N SER A 155 -3.83 15.62 -8.85
CA SER A 155 -4.44 16.20 -10.04
C SER A 155 -5.29 15.19 -10.83
N GLU A 156 -6.62 15.34 -10.81
CA GLU A 156 -7.59 14.47 -11.51
C GLU A 156 -7.31 14.30 -13.02
N THR A 157 -6.85 15.37 -13.68
CA THR A 157 -6.55 15.36 -15.12
C THR A 157 -5.23 14.68 -15.47
N ALA A 158 -4.35 14.48 -14.48
CA ALA A 158 -3.00 13.98 -14.66
C ALA A 158 -2.69 12.74 -13.82
N GLU A 159 -3.65 12.16 -13.09
CA GLU A 159 -3.44 11.02 -12.19
C GLU A 159 -2.64 9.89 -12.83
N ALA A 160 -2.98 9.53 -14.07
CA ALA A 160 -2.32 8.47 -14.82
C ALA A 160 -0.86 8.80 -15.14
N HIS A 161 -0.57 10.07 -15.42
CA HIS A 161 0.78 10.55 -15.67
C HIS A 161 1.56 10.55 -14.35
N ASN A 162 0.99 11.14 -13.30
CA ASN A 162 1.62 11.33 -12.00
C ASN A 162 1.92 9.99 -11.32
N ALA A 163 0.99 9.04 -11.35
CA ALA A 163 1.23 7.69 -10.82
C ALA A 163 2.44 7.03 -11.52
N ARG A 164 2.53 7.17 -12.84
CA ARG A 164 3.64 6.61 -13.62
C ARG A 164 4.97 7.30 -13.33
N SER A 165 4.96 8.62 -13.16
CA SER A 165 6.16 9.37 -12.78
C SER A 165 6.64 8.93 -11.39
N LEU A 166 5.72 8.85 -10.42
CA LEU A 166 6.03 8.36 -9.07
C LEU A 166 6.63 6.94 -9.08
N ALA A 167 6.07 6.02 -9.87
CA ALA A 167 6.62 4.66 -9.99
C ALA A 167 8.02 4.61 -10.61
N ARG A 168 8.36 5.57 -11.48
CA ARG A 168 9.71 5.66 -12.06
C ARG A 168 10.71 6.26 -11.08
N GLU A 169 10.28 7.24 -10.31
CA GLU A 169 11.13 7.97 -9.36
C GLU A 169 11.42 7.14 -8.11
N ASN A 170 10.40 6.48 -7.54
CA ASN A 170 10.52 5.81 -6.25
C ASN A 170 10.80 4.30 -6.36
N GLY A 171 10.86 3.78 -7.59
CA GLY A 171 10.90 2.35 -7.85
C GLY A 171 9.50 1.74 -7.81
N GLY A 172 9.19 0.96 -8.83
CA GLY A 172 7.85 0.41 -9.02
C GLY A 172 7.62 -0.02 -10.46
N THR A 173 6.42 -0.54 -10.72
CA THR A 173 6.08 -1.11 -12.02
C THR A 173 4.86 -0.49 -12.64
N ILE A 174 4.97 -0.20 -13.94
CA ILE A 174 3.88 0.29 -14.80
C ILE A 174 3.47 -0.85 -15.72
N ARG A 175 2.24 -1.34 -15.57
CA ARG A 175 1.66 -2.35 -16.47
C ARG A 175 1.07 -1.70 -17.71
N ARG A 176 1.40 -2.25 -18.89
CA ARG A 176 0.72 -1.92 -20.14
C ARG A 176 -0.61 -2.67 -20.20
N ARG A 177 -1.68 -2.04 -20.70
CA ARG A 177 -2.96 -2.73 -20.97
C ARG A 177 -2.68 -3.94 -21.88
N GLY A 178 -3.16 -5.13 -21.50
CA GLY A 178 -3.16 -6.31 -22.38
C GLY A 178 -2.23 -7.47 -22.02
N ARG A 179 -1.53 -7.43 -20.87
CA ARG A 179 -0.95 -8.66 -20.27
C ARG A 179 -1.48 -8.82 -18.85
N SER A 180 -2.68 -9.37 -18.75
CA SER A 180 -3.15 -10.03 -17.54
C SER A 180 -2.40 -11.36 -17.41
N PRO A 181 -1.61 -11.63 -16.35
CA PRO A 181 -1.31 -13.00 -15.97
C PRO A 181 -2.62 -13.59 -15.44
N GLN A 182 -3.20 -14.51 -16.20
CA GLN A 182 -4.46 -15.22 -15.91
C GLN A 182 -4.41 -16.12 -14.64
N ARG A 183 -3.62 -15.82 -13.61
CA ARG A 183 -3.38 -16.78 -12.51
C ARG A 183 -4.09 -16.54 -11.18
N TRP A 184 -4.84 -15.47 -11.00
CA TRP A 184 -5.54 -15.23 -9.72
C TRP A 184 -6.90 -15.93 -9.56
N ARG A 185 -7.30 -16.84 -10.48
CA ARG A 185 -8.61 -17.52 -10.42
C ARG A 185 -8.60 -18.98 -9.99
N GLU A 186 -7.45 -19.63 -9.82
CA GLU A 186 -7.44 -21.09 -9.57
C GLU A 186 -7.18 -21.52 -8.13
N GLU A 187 -6.69 -20.64 -7.25
CA GLU A 187 -6.33 -21.08 -5.89
C GLU A 187 -7.45 -20.91 -4.84
N SER A 188 -8.46 -20.08 -5.11
CA SER A 188 -9.63 -19.92 -4.20
C SER A 188 -10.62 -21.08 -4.26
N ARG A 189 -10.47 -22.04 -5.20
CA ARG A 189 -11.33 -23.23 -5.31
C ARG A 189 -10.79 -24.48 -4.62
N ARG A 190 -9.61 -24.41 -3.98
CA ARG A 190 -9.01 -25.57 -3.28
C ARG A 190 -9.03 -25.48 -1.76
N ILE A 191 -9.52 -24.39 -1.17
CA ILE A 191 -9.41 -24.17 0.29
C ILE A 191 -10.77 -24.29 1.03
N TYR A 192 -11.88 -24.55 0.34
CA TYR A 192 -13.13 -24.93 1.01
C TYR A 192 -13.77 -26.12 0.27
N PRO A 193 -13.90 -27.30 0.91
CA PRO A 193 -14.65 -28.44 0.37
C PRO A 193 -16.14 -28.14 0.24
#